data_AF-A0A813L4A9-F1
#
_entry.id   AF-A0A813L4A9-F1
#
_cell.length_a   1.000
_cell.length_b   1.000
_cell.length_c   1.000
_cell.angle_alpha   90.00
_cell.angle_beta   90.00
_cell.angle_gamma   90.00
#
_symmetry.space_group_name_H-M   'P 1'
#
loop_
_entity.id
_entity.type
_entity.pdbx_description
1 polymer ?
#
loop_
_entity_poly.entity_id
_entity_poly.type
_entity_poly.pdbx_seq_one_letter_code
_entity_poly.pdbx_strand_id
1 'polypeptide(L)'
;ERLWVFDETKGKMIQKEITFVPGLYKIFDEILVNAADNFMRDPENMTYIKVNINEAEGWISCENNGMTLPVEMHKEHKMYVPEMVFGHLLTSDNYDDGEDKVTGGRNGYGAKLTNIFSTKFNIECGDAKRGQRYVQTWENNMGDKGKPKMTKFSGKDFTKVTFYPDLKRFGMASLDKDIVSLMKKRVMDLGGTTNK
;
A
#
# COMPACT_ATOMS: atom_id res chain seq x y z
N GLU A 1 -5.84 -19.83 14.34
CA GLU A 1 -4.48 -20.30 14.69
C GLU A 1 -3.94 -19.52 15.88
N ARG A 2 -2.93 -20.04 16.60
CA ARG A 2 -2.30 -19.32 17.72
C ARG A 2 -1.15 -18.47 17.20
N LEU A 3 -1.33 -17.14 17.19
CA LEU A 3 -0.40 -16.19 16.59
C LEU A 3 0.05 -15.13 17.60
N TRP A 4 1.19 -14.49 17.32
CA TRP A 4 1.66 -13.34 18.08
C TRP A 4 0.92 -12.08 17.65
N VAL A 5 0.43 -11.32 18.62
CA VAL A 5 -0.20 -10.01 18.46
C VAL A 5 0.33 -9.05 19.51
N PHE A 6 0.26 -7.74 19.26
CA PHE A 6 0.63 -6.74 20.25
C PHE A 6 -0.56 -6.36 21.12
N ASP A 7 -0.39 -6.49 22.43
CA ASP A 7 -1.36 -6.06 23.43
C ASP A 7 -1.02 -4.61 23.84
N GLU A 8 -1.80 -3.64 23.35
CA GLU A 8 -1.59 -2.22 23.62
C GLU A 8 -1.75 -1.87 25.11
N THR A 9 -2.60 -2.60 25.84
CA THR A 9 -2.80 -2.37 27.29
C THR A 9 -1.59 -2.84 28.09
N LYS A 10 -0.96 -3.93 27.68
CA LYS A 10 0.24 -4.48 28.34
C LYS A 10 1.55 -3.98 27.76
N GLY A 11 1.51 -3.28 26.62
CA GLY A 11 2.69 -2.81 25.90
C GLY A 11 3.63 -3.92 25.43
N LYS A 12 3.12 -5.13 25.14
CA LYS A 12 3.97 -6.27 24.78
C LYS A 12 3.30 -7.25 23.82
N MET A 13 4.13 -8.05 23.15
CA MET A 13 3.68 -9.17 22.32
C MET A 13 3.11 -10.29 23.19
N ILE A 14 1.95 -10.81 22.80
CA ILE A 14 1.28 -11.96 23.43
C ILE A 14 0.86 -12.96 22.37
N GLN A 15 0.72 -14.23 22.75
CA GLN A 15 0.06 -15.21 21.89
C GLN A 15 -1.44 -15.19 22.14
N LYS A 16 -2.21 -15.16 21.05
CA LYS A 16 -3.67 -15.19 21.07
C LYS A 16 -4.17 -16.17 20.00
N GLU A 17 -5.29 -16.84 20.27
CA GLU A 17 -6.03 -17.53 19.21
C GLU A 17 -6.71 -16.48 18.34
N ILE A 18 -6.36 -16.48 17.06
CA ILE A 18 -6.84 -15.53 16.06
C ILE A 18 -7.55 -16.30 14.95
N THR A 19 -8.70 -15.77 14.55
CA THR A 19 -9.39 -16.17 13.31
C THR A 19 -9.31 -15.01 12.34
N PHE A 20 -8.75 -15.23 11.15
CA PHE A 20 -8.59 -14.18 10.16
C PHE A 20 -8.67 -14.75 8.75
N VAL A 21 -8.89 -13.88 7.77
CA VAL A 21 -8.89 -14.26 6.35
C VAL A 21 -7.50 -13.97 5.75
N PRO A 22 -6.72 -14.99 5.34
CA PRO A 22 -5.36 -14.79 4.85
C PRO A 22 -5.28 -13.86 3.63
N GLY A 23 -6.27 -13.91 2.74
CA GLY A 23 -6.34 -13.02 1.57
C GLY A 23 -6.44 -11.54 1.94
N LEU A 24 -7.26 -11.21 2.96
CA LEU A 24 -7.40 -9.83 3.45
C LEU A 24 -6.10 -9.34 4.10
N TYR A 25 -5.46 -10.19 4.91
CA TYR A 25 -4.15 -9.88 5.49
C TYR A 25 -3.09 -9.66 4.40
N LYS A 26 -3.11 -10.47 3.33
CA LYS A 26 -2.14 -10.40 2.25
C LYS A 26 -2.26 -9.11 1.43
N ILE A 27 -3.46 -8.67 1.07
CA ILE A 27 -3.62 -7.41 0.30
C ILE A 27 -3.18 -6.17 1.09
N PHE A 28 -3.24 -6.23 2.42
CA PHE A 28 -2.65 -5.20 3.28
C PHE A 28 -1.12 -5.28 3.27
N ASP A 29 -0.56 -6.49 3.46
CA ASP A 29 0.88 -6.74 3.44
C ASP A 29 1.54 -6.28 2.13
N GLU A 30 0.89 -6.49 0.98
CA GLU A 30 1.40 -6.03 -0.32
C GLU A 30 1.60 -4.50 -0.37
N ILE A 31 0.67 -3.71 0.17
CA ILE A 31 0.80 -2.25 0.19
C ILE A 31 1.87 -1.82 1.19
N LEU A 32 1.91 -2.46 2.36
CA LEU A 32 2.90 -2.15 3.39
C LEU A 32 4.33 -2.46 2.92
N VAL A 33 4.54 -3.60 2.24
CA VAL A 33 5.83 -3.99 1.66
C VAL A 33 6.22 -3.05 0.52
N ASN A 34 5.27 -2.61 -0.33
CA ASN A 34 5.58 -1.59 -1.35
C ASN A 34 6.07 -0.28 -0.73
N ALA A 35 5.47 0.15 0.39
CA ALA A 35 5.96 1.32 1.13
C ALA A 35 7.37 1.06 1.69
N ALA A 36 7.62 -0.12 2.26
CA ALA A 36 8.94 -0.52 2.76
C ALA A 36 10.01 -0.58 1.66
N ASP A 37 9.69 -1.09 0.47
CA ASP A 37 10.62 -1.15 -0.66
C ASP A 37 11.07 0.25 -1.09
N ASN A 38 10.24 1.29 -0.87
CA ASN A 38 10.65 2.65 -1.13
C ASN A 38 11.79 3.12 -0.21
N PHE A 39 11.90 2.57 1.00
CA PHE A 39 13.03 2.86 1.88
C PHE A 39 14.34 2.30 1.31
N MET A 40 14.29 1.14 0.64
CA MET A 40 15.47 0.57 -0.03
C MET A 40 15.88 1.39 -1.26
N ARG A 41 14.92 2.04 -1.92
CA ARG A 41 15.17 2.92 -3.08
C ARG A 41 15.66 4.32 -2.68
N ASP A 42 15.18 4.84 -1.55
CA ASP A 42 15.47 6.19 -1.07
C ASP A 42 15.69 6.23 0.46
N PRO A 43 16.76 5.58 0.96
CA PRO A 43 17.02 5.45 2.39
C PRO A 43 17.41 6.77 3.06
N GLU A 44 17.81 7.78 2.29
CA GLU A 44 18.24 9.09 2.81
C GLU A 44 17.06 10.02 3.07
N ASN A 45 16.02 10.01 2.22
CA ASN A 45 14.89 10.95 2.35
C ASN A 45 13.63 10.31 2.91
N MET A 46 13.48 8.98 2.87
CA MET A 46 12.35 8.29 3.48
C MET A 46 12.54 8.18 5.00
N THR A 47 11.61 8.77 5.75
CA THR A 47 11.70 8.87 7.22
C THR A 47 10.50 8.28 7.94
N TYR A 48 9.40 7.98 7.24
CA TYR A 48 8.23 7.38 7.86
C TYR A 48 7.44 6.50 6.90
N ILE A 49 6.75 5.53 7.49
CA ILE A 49 5.56 4.89 6.95
C ILE A 49 4.45 5.13 7.96
N LYS A 50 3.32 5.67 7.51
CA LYS A 50 2.14 5.95 8.31
C LYS A 50 1.01 5.07 7.85
N VAL A 51 0.53 4.21 8.74
CA VAL A 51 -0.61 3.33 8.50
C VAL A 51 -1.79 3.81 9.34
N ASN A 52 -2.94 4.00 8.69
CA ASN A 52 -4.20 4.26 9.39
C ASN A 52 -5.20 3.17 9.02
N ILE A 53 -5.86 2.60 10.02
CA ILE A 53 -6.92 1.61 9.86
C ILE A 53 -8.18 2.21 10.46
N ASN A 54 -9.19 2.45 9.64
CA ASN A 54 -10.48 2.95 10.08
C ASN A 54 -11.48 1.79 10.11
N GLU A 55 -11.69 1.22 11.29
CA GLU A 55 -12.60 0.08 11.49
C GLU A 55 -14.07 0.45 11.22
N ALA A 56 -14.46 1.69 11.55
CA ALA A 56 -15.85 2.15 11.41
C ALA A 56 -16.24 2.38 9.94
N GLU A 57 -15.32 2.95 9.15
CA GLU A 57 -15.54 3.23 7.72
C GLU A 57 -15.01 2.11 6.81
N GLY A 58 -14.28 1.13 7.37
CA GLY A 58 -13.81 -0.06 6.66
C GLY A 58 -12.67 0.20 5.67
N TRP A 59 -11.87 1.26 5.85
CA TRP A 59 -10.74 1.56 4.97
C TRP A 59 -9.39 1.50 5.68
N ILE A 60 -8.36 1.26 4.88
CA ILE A 60 -6.97 1.23 5.32
C ILE A 60 -6.17 2.17 4.42
N SER A 61 -5.26 2.93 5.02
CA SER A 61 -4.30 3.76 4.27
C SER A 61 -2.87 3.46 4.68
N CYS A 62 -1.96 3.51 3.71
CA CYS A 62 -0.53 3.44 3.92
C CYS A 62 0.10 4.60 3.15
N GLU A 63 0.84 5.44 3.87
CA GLU A 63 1.53 6.62 3.35
C GLU A 63 3.01 6.52 3.67
N ASN A 64 3.87 6.75 2.69
CA ASN A 64 5.30 6.91 2.90
C ASN A 64 5.78 8.22 2.27
N ASN A 65 6.78 8.84 2.89
CA ASN A 65 7.55 9.89 2.25
C ASN A 65 8.78 9.31 1.53
N GLY A 66 9.65 10.21 1.07
CA GLY A 66 10.76 9.87 0.18
C GLY A 66 10.28 9.87 -1.27
N MET A 67 11.10 9.32 -2.16
CA MET A 67 10.87 9.27 -3.59
C MET A 67 9.44 8.81 -3.91
N THR A 68 8.80 9.50 -4.85
CA THR A 68 7.46 9.15 -5.36
C THR A 68 7.53 8.64 -6.80
N LEU A 69 6.43 8.08 -7.29
CA LEU A 69 6.29 7.77 -8.71
C LEU A 69 6.28 9.06 -9.53
N PRO A 70 6.96 9.10 -10.69
CA PRO A 70 6.99 10.27 -11.54
C PRO A 70 5.59 10.59 -12.05
N VAL A 71 5.12 11.81 -11.80
CA VAL A 71 3.81 12.26 -12.25
C VAL A 71 3.91 12.73 -13.70
N GLU A 72 4.02 11.78 -14.62
CA GLU A 72 4.13 12.06 -16.05
C GLU A 72 3.50 10.97 -16.91
N MET A 73 3.27 11.31 -18.18
CA MET A 73 2.73 10.41 -19.18
C MET A 73 3.82 9.42 -19.64
N HIS A 74 3.56 8.13 -19.52
CA HIS A 74 4.43 7.08 -20.06
C HIS A 74 4.42 7.13 -21.59
N LYS A 75 5.60 7.16 -22.21
CA LYS A 75 5.76 7.41 -23.66
C LYS A 75 5.07 6.36 -24.53
N GLU A 76 5.14 5.09 -24.14
CA GLU A 76 4.61 3.96 -24.92
C GLU A 76 3.14 3.67 -24.58
N HIS A 77 2.84 3.44 -23.30
CA HIS A 77 1.49 3.11 -22.82
C HIS A 77 0.47 4.26 -22.85
N LYS A 78 0.89 5.50 -23.12
CA LYS A 78 0.01 6.69 -23.22
C LYS A 78 -0.93 6.86 -22.02
N MET A 79 -0.43 6.56 -20.83
CA MET A 79 -1.09 6.79 -19.54
C MET A 79 -0.09 7.27 -18.49
N TYR A 80 -0.57 7.84 -17.40
CA TYR A 80 0.30 8.29 -16.32
C TYR A 80 1.00 7.12 -15.63
N VAL A 81 2.25 7.31 -15.18
CA VAL A 81 3.00 6.23 -14.49
C VAL A 81 2.27 5.71 -13.23
N PRO A 82 1.69 6.56 -12.34
CA PRO A 82 0.85 6.06 -11.24
C PRO A 82 -0.33 5.20 -11.71
N GLU A 83 -1.00 5.58 -12.80
CA GLU A 83 -2.11 4.79 -13.37
C GLU A 83 -1.62 3.40 -13.82
N MET A 84 -0.49 3.37 -14.52
CA MET A 84 0.13 2.14 -15.02
C MET A 84 0.50 1.20 -13.87
N VAL A 85 1.16 1.72 -12.83
CA VAL A 85 1.66 0.92 -11.69
C VAL A 85 0.53 0.36 -10.83
N PHE A 86 -0.58 1.08 -10.66
CA PHE A 86 -1.67 0.71 -9.75
C PHE A 86 -2.92 0.15 -10.43
N GLY A 87 -3.07 0.34 -11.74
CA GLY A 87 -4.27 -0.03 -12.50
C GLY A 87 -4.07 -1.07 -13.60
N HIS A 88 -2.82 -1.42 -13.93
CA HIS A 88 -2.50 -2.39 -14.99
C HIS A 88 -1.70 -3.56 -14.43
N LEU A 89 -2.14 -4.79 -14.69
CA LEU A 89 -1.41 -6.00 -14.32
C LEU A 89 -0.08 -6.08 -15.07
N LEU A 90 0.88 -6.84 -14.52
CA LEU A 90 2.20 -7.07 -15.12
C LEU A 90 3.03 -5.79 -15.32
N THR A 91 2.89 -4.84 -14.41
CA THR A 91 3.69 -3.60 -14.38
C THR A 91 4.58 -3.59 -13.14
N SER A 92 5.90 -3.50 -13.38
CA SER A 92 6.94 -3.51 -12.34
C SER A 92 8.22 -2.90 -12.89
N ASP A 93 8.96 -2.17 -12.04
CA ASP A 93 10.34 -1.73 -12.35
C ASP A 93 11.38 -2.86 -12.12
N ASN A 94 10.91 -4.01 -11.62
CA ASN A 94 11.75 -5.13 -11.16
C ASN A 94 11.77 -6.31 -12.15
N TYR A 95 11.50 -6.10 -13.44
CA TYR A 95 11.56 -7.16 -14.45
C TYR A 95 12.96 -7.40 -15.03
N ASP A 96 13.91 -6.49 -14.81
CA ASP A 96 15.30 -6.67 -15.23
C ASP A 96 16.07 -7.43 -14.14
N ASP A 97 16.23 -8.74 -14.36
CA ASP A 97 16.97 -9.66 -13.49
C ASP A 97 18.50 -9.43 -13.52
N GLY A 98 18.98 -8.47 -14.33
CA GLY A 98 20.40 -8.09 -14.40
C GLY A 98 20.91 -7.29 -13.19
N GLU A 99 20.01 -6.78 -12.34
CA GLU A 99 20.35 -6.07 -11.11
C GLU A 99 19.98 -6.92 -9.88
N ASP A 100 20.96 -7.26 -9.04
CA ASP A 100 20.74 -7.92 -7.74
C ASP A 100 19.95 -7.00 -6.80
N LYS A 101 18.62 -7.00 -6.92
CA LYS A 101 17.73 -6.16 -6.10
C LYS A 101 17.24 -6.89 -4.85
N VAL A 102 17.53 -6.32 -3.68
CA VAL A 102 17.01 -6.75 -2.38
C VAL A 102 15.67 -6.05 -2.09
N THR A 103 14.68 -6.23 -2.96
CA THR A 103 13.31 -5.68 -2.77
C THR A 103 12.28 -6.81 -2.65
N GLY A 104 11.20 -6.57 -1.91
CA GLY A 104 10.12 -7.53 -1.67
C GLY A 104 9.21 -7.73 -2.89
N GLY A 105 8.94 -6.67 -3.65
CA GLY A 105 8.05 -6.71 -4.81
C GLY A 105 8.71 -7.28 -6.06
N ARG A 106 8.48 -8.56 -6.40
CA ARG A 106 9.11 -9.18 -7.59
C ARG A 106 8.24 -9.15 -8.85
N ASN A 107 6.98 -9.56 -8.71
CA ASN A 107 6.20 -9.98 -9.89
C ASN A 107 5.28 -8.90 -10.48
N GLY A 108 5.22 -7.71 -9.85
CA GLY A 108 4.35 -6.63 -10.35
C GLY A 108 2.85 -6.87 -10.17
N TYR A 109 2.43 -7.64 -9.16
CA TYR A 109 1.02 -7.93 -8.89
C TYR A 109 0.46 -7.27 -7.62
N GLY A 110 1.27 -7.12 -6.56
CA GLY A 110 0.80 -6.80 -5.21
C GLY A 110 -0.23 -5.67 -5.12
N ALA A 111 0.15 -4.47 -5.57
CA ALA A 111 -0.75 -3.31 -5.52
C ALA A 111 -2.04 -3.48 -6.35
N LYS A 112 -1.95 -4.20 -7.48
CA LYS A 112 -3.11 -4.49 -8.33
C LYS A 112 -4.03 -5.52 -7.69
N LEU A 113 -3.49 -6.53 -7.00
CA LEU A 113 -4.30 -7.48 -6.23
C LEU A 113 -5.07 -6.74 -5.13
N THR A 114 -4.43 -5.81 -4.42
CA THR A 114 -5.15 -4.96 -3.46
C THR A 114 -6.28 -4.16 -4.13
N ASN A 115 -6.03 -3.57 -5.30
CA ASN A 115 -7.05 -2.85 -6.08
C ASN A 115 -8.22 -3.77 -6.49
N ILE A 116 -7.92 -4.95 -7.06
CA ILE A 116 -8.91 -5.97 -7.46
C ILE A 116 -9.75 -6.44 -6.26
N PHE A 117 -9.16 -6.63 -5.09
CA PHE A 117 -9.88 -7.06 -3.89
C PHE A 117 -10.43 -5.89 -3.07
N SER A 118 -10.57 -4.70 -3.66
CA SER A 118 -11.17 -3.52 -3.03
C SER A 118 -12.43 -3.05 -3.76
N THR A 119 -13.42 -2.56 -3.01
CA THR A 119 -14.56 -1.83 -3.59
C THR A 119 -14.16 -0.44 -4.06
N LYS A 120 -13.16 0.14 -3.42
CA LYS A 120 -12.56 1.43 -3.76
C LYS A 120 -11.06 1.43 -3.45
N PHE A 121 -10.26 1.93 -4.38
CA PHE A 121 -8.81 2.06 -4.25
C PHE A 121 -8.39 3.44 -4.73
N ASN A 122 -7.69 4.20 -3.89
CA ASN A 122 -7.25 5.55 -4.18
C ASN A 122 -5.74 5.66 -4.05
N ILE A 123 -5.09 6.16 -5.10
CA ILE A 123 -3.70 6.59 -5.06
C ILE A 123 -3.63 8.11 -4.98
N GLU A 124 -2.76 8.61 -4.12
CA GLU A 124 -2.37 10.00 -4.06
C GLU A 124 -0.84 10.11 -4.00
N CYS A 125 -0.25 10.91 -4.90
CA CYS A 125 1.19 11.15 -4.94
C CYS A 125 1.47 12.65 -5.03
N GLY A 126 2.49 13.12 -4.33
CA GLY A 126 3.06 14.45 -4.52
C GLY A 126 4.44 14.35 -5.12
N ASP A 127 4.64 14.90 -6.31
CA ASP A 127 5.93 14.95 -7.03
C ASP A 127 6.44 16.40 -7.04
N ALA A 128 7.37 16.68 -6.13
CA ALA A 128 7.98 18.00 -5.96
C ALA A 128 8.84 18.40 -7.16
N LYS A 129 9.49 17.43 -7.81
CA LYS A 129 10.32 17.67 -9.00
C LYS A 129 9.49 18.21 -10.17
N ARG A 130 8.27 17.71 -10.35
CA ARG A 130 7.34 18.20 -11.38
C ARG A 130 6.36 19.26 -10.88
N GLY A 131 6.31 19.50 -9.57
CA GLY A 131 5.38 20.43 -8.93
C GLY A 131 3.92 20.00 -9.07
N GLN A 132 3.66 18.69 -9.09
CA GLN A 132 2.34 18.11 -9.35
C GLN A 132 1.89 17.16 -8.24
N ARG A 133 0.62 17.30 -7.83
CA ARG A 133 -0.10 16.33 -7.01
C ARG A 133 -1.06 15.56 -7.90
N TYR A 134 -0.99 14.26 -7.80
CA TYR A 134 -1.77 13.30 -8.56
C TYR A 134 -2.75 12.59 -7.62
N VAL A 135 -4.01 12.47 -8.01
CA VAL A 135 -5.01 11.64 -7.33
C VAL A 135 -5.78 10.83 -8.36
N GLN A 136 -5.88 9.51 -8.18
CA GLN A 136 -6.74 8.67 -9.00
C GLN A 136 -7.44 7.62 -8.13
N THR A 137 -8.69 7.34 -8.48
CA THR A 137 -9.53 6.37 -7.77
C THR A 137 -10.00 5.30 -8.75
N TRP A 138 -9.97 4.06 -8.30
CA TRP A 138 -10.63 2.92 -8.92
C TRP A 138 -11.75 2.44 -8.01
N GLU A 139 -12.80 1.92 -8.61
CA GLU A 139 -13.96 1.35 -7.91
C GLU A 139 -14.31 -0.01 -8.52
N ASN A 140 -15.15 -0.76 -7.83
CA ASN A 140 -15.71 -2.04 -8.29
C ASN A 140 -14.63 -3.04 -8.72
N ASN A 141 -13.71 -3.37 -7.79
CA ASN A 141 -12.70 -4.41 -7.99
C ASN A 141 -11.75 -4.11 -9.16
N MET A 142 -11.31 -2.84 -9.27
CA MET A 142 -10.53 -2.29 -10.39
C MET A 142 -11.29 -2.24 -11.74
N GLY A 143 -12.60 -2.54 -11.76
CA GLY A 143 -13.43 -2.51 -12.96
C GLY A 143 -13.69 -1.11 -13.48
N ASP A 144 -13.82 -0.14 -12.58
CA ASP A 144 -14.05 1.25 -12.92
C ASP A 144 -12.83 2.11 -12.61
N LYS A 145 -12.24 2.69 -13.65
CA LYS A 145 -11.09 3.60 -13.53
C LYS A 145 -11.55 5.05 -13.63
N GLY A 146 -11.41 5.80 -12.53
CA GLY A 146 -11.63 7.24 -12.52
C GLY A 146 -10.55 8.01 -13.30
N LYS A 147 -10.89 9.20 -13.80
CA LYS A 147 -9.90 10.11 -14.41
C LYS A 147 -8.95 10.66 -13.34
N PRO A 148 -7.64 10.77 -13.60
CA PRO A 148 -6.74 11.36 -12.64
C PRO A 148 -7.01 12.86 -12.46
N LYS A 149 -6.96 13.32 -11.22
CA LYS A 149 -7.02 14.73 -10.84
C LYS A 149 -5.61 15.23 -10.58
N MET A 150 -5.24 16.28 -11.33
CA MET A 150 -3.95 16.95 -11.24
C MET A 150 -4.08 18.32 -10.60
N THR A 151 -3.27 18.63 -9.59
CA THR A 151 -3.17 19.96 -8.98
C THR A 151 -1.72 20.38 -8.80
N LYS A 152 -1.44 21.68 -8.64
CA LYS A 152 -0.10 22.17 -8.26
C LYS A 152 0.32 21.59 -6.91
N PHE A 153 1.62 21.35 -6.75
CA PHE A 153 2.22 20.82 -5.53
C PHE A 153 3.55 21.49 -5.23
N SER A 154 3.81 21.76 -3.95
CA SER A 154 5.04 22.41 -3.47
C SER A 154 5.51 21.83 -2.13
N GLY A 155 5.08 20.61 -1.82
CA GLY A 155 5.46 19.89 -0.59
C GLY A 155 6.64 18.95 -0.81
N LYS A 156 6.91 18.10 0.19
CA LYS A 156 7.85 16.98 0.07
C LYS A 156 7.19 15.80 -0.64
N ASP A 157 7.99 15.00 -1.34
CA ASP A 157 7.49 13.81 -2.01
C ASP A 157 6.82 12.85 -1.03
N PHE A 158 5.71 12.27 -1.50
CA PHE A 158 4.99 11.22 -0.78
C PHE A 158 4.17 10.36 -1.75
N THR A 159 3.85 9.16 -1.28
CA THR A 159 2.87 8.27 -1.89
C THR A 159 1.91 7.80 -0.81
N LYS A 160 0.61 7.85 -1.09
CA LYS A 160 -0.45 7.39 -0.21
C LYS A 160 -1.41 6.50 -0.98
N VAL A 161 -1.51 5.25 -0.55
CA VAL A 161 -2.55 4.31 -0.96
C VAL A 161 -3.63 4.30 0.09
N THR A 162 -4.89 4.41 -0.32
CA THR A 162 -6.06 4.20 0.54
C THR A 162 -7.00 3.22 -0.14
N PHE A 163 -7.38 2.15 0.54
CA PHE A 163 -8.21 1.10 -0.03
C PHE A 163 -9.31 0.65 0.93
N TYR A 164 -10.43 0.26 0.34
CA TYR A 164 -11.63 -0.24 1.01
C TYR A 164 -11.75 -1.71 0.60
N PRO A 165 -11.29 -2.66 1.42
CA PRO A 165 -11.35 -4.08 1.07
C PRO A 165 -12.78 -4.51 0.76
N ASP A 166 -12.95 -5.36 -0.24
CA ASP A 166 -14.24 -5.99 -0.52
C ASP A 166 -14.51 -7.10 0.49
N LEU A 167 -14.91 -6.70 1.70
CA LEU A 167 -15.12 -7.59 2.84
C LEU A 167 -16.13 -8.70 2.54
N LYS A 168 -17.11 -8.44 1.66
CA LYS A 168 -18.07 -9.45 1.21
C LYS A 168 -17.37 -10.62 0.50
N ARG A 169 -16.36 -10.35 -0.36
CA ARG A 169 -15.56 -11.41 -1.00
C ARG A 169 -14.72 -12.21 -0.01
N PHE A 170 -14.40 -11.61 1.13
CA PHE A 170 -13.70 -12.27 2.23
C PHE A 170 -14.64 -12.95 3.24
N GLY A 171 -15.97 -12.90 3.03
CA GLY A 171 -16.94 -13.44 3.98
C GLY A 171 -17.00 -12.69 5.31
N MET A 172 -16.64 -11.41 5.30
CA MET A 172 -16.56 -10.54 6.48
C MET A 172 -17.58 -9.40 6.40
N ALA A 173 -18.07 -8.96 7.56
CA ALA A 173 -18.97 -7.80 7.66
C ALA A 173 -18.21 -6.49 7.97
N SER A 174 -17.07 -6.59 8.66
CA SER A 174 -16.26 -5.45 9.11
C SER A 174 -14.79 -5.87 9.26
N LEU A 175 -13.91 -4.89 9.41
CA LEU A 175 -12.55 -5.14 9.91
C LEU A 175 -12.64 -5.46 11.41
N ASP A 176 -12.65 -6.74 11.77
CA ASP A 176 -12.76 -7.17 13.16
C ASP A 176 -11.44 -7.01 13.94
N LYS A 177 -11.53 -7.17 15.27
CA LYS A 177 -10.38 -7.01 16.18
C LYS A 177 -9.24 -7.97 15.88
N ASP A 178 -9.54 -9.16 15.36
CA ASP A 178 -8.56 -10.20 15.12
C ASP A 178 -7.68 -9.82 13.91
N ILE A 179 -8.30 -9.47 12.78
CA ILE A 179 -7.54 -9.01 11.60
C ILE A 179 -6.79 -7.71 11.88
N VAL A 180 -7.40 -6.76 12.59
CA VAL A 180 -6.76 -5.48 12.94
C VAL A 180 -5.55 -5.70 13.83
N SER A 181 -5.62 -6.63 14.79
CA SER A 181 -4.49 -6.96 15.66
C SER A 181 -3.30 -7.53 14.89
N LEU A 182 -3.55 -8.34 13.86
CA LEU A 182 -2.51 -8.87 12.97
C LEU A 182 -1.91 -7.77 12.10
N MET A 183 -2.74 -6.88 11.54
CA MET A 183 -2.25 -5.74 10.75
C MET A 183 -1.36 -4.82 11.59
N LYS A 184 -1.77 -4.47 12.82
CA LYS A 184 -0.96 -3.69 13.76
C LYS A 184 0.37 -4.39 14.06
N LYS A 185 0.32 -5.69 14.39
CA LYS A 185 1.52 -6.50 14.60
C LYS A 185 2.46 -6.47 13.40
N ARG A 186 1.92 -6.54 12.18
CA ARG A 186 2.71 -6.51 10.94
C ARG A 186 3.39 -5.15 10.70
N VAL A 187 2.74 -4.04 11.07
CA VAL A 187 3.38 -2.71 11.08
C VAL A 187 4.56 -2.67 12.07
N MET A 188 4.39 -3.26 13.27
CA MET A 188 5.48 -3.37 14.24
C MET A 188 6.62 -4.27 13.76
N ASP A 189 6.32 -5.40 13.13
CA ASP A 189 7.36 -6.25 12.52
C ASP A 189 8.19 -5.43 11.54
N LEU A 190 7.55 -4.63 10.69
CA LEU A 190 8.26 -3.82 9.72
C LEU A 190 9.21 -2.84 10.41
N GLY A 191 8.73 -2.08 11.40
CA GLY A 191 9.56 -1.16 12.18
C GLY A 191 10.68 -1.85 12.98
N GLY A 192 10.52 -3.13 13.34
CA GLY A 192 11.57 -3.93 13.96
C GLY A 192 12.61 -4.50 12.98
N THR A 193 12.30 -4.51 11.67
CA THR A 193 13.19 -4.99 10.62
C THR A 193 13.94 -3.87 9.89
N THR A 194 13.67 -2.60 10.22
CA THR A 194 14.40 -1.45 9.68
C THR A 194 15.57 -1.09 10.59
N ASN A 195 16.68 -0.65 9.98
CA ASN A 195 17.87 -0.18 10.71
C ASN A 195 17.73 1.28 11.18
N LYS A 196 16.54 1.87 11.04
CA LYS A 196 16.16 3.23 11.42
C LYS A 196 14.82 3.20 12.11
#